data_AF-A0A5W4F2X8-F1
#
_entry.id   AF-A0A5W4F2X8-F1
#
_cell.length_a   1.000
_cell.length_b   1.000
_cell.length_c   1.000
_cell.angle_alpha   90.00
_cell.angle_beta   90.00
_cell.angle_gamma   90.00
#
_symmetry.space_group_name_H-M   'P 1'
#
loop_
_entity.id
_entity.type
_entity.pdbx_description
1 polymer ?
#
loop_
_entity_poly.entity_id
_entity_poly.type
_entity_poly.pdbx_seq_one_letter_code
_entity_poly.pdbx_strand_id
1 'polypeptide(L)'
;VVRLTKDGQRLRNMIMSFNADIVARTPKKKPFFWPEQIAGFEHMYDGNDDYPYYLLNRTDENNGEMPTQPLAYYENPEVPQANAYMLEAATAAVKEVATLGVDAEAVNGGQVAYDTVNQLNMRADLETYVFQDNLATAMRRDGEIYQSIVNDIYDVPRNVVITLEDGSEKEVQLMAEVVDLATGERQVLNDIRGRYECYTDVGPSFQSMKQQNRAEILELLGKTQQGTPEYQMLLLQYFTLLDGKGVEMMRDYANKQLIQMGVKKPETPEEQQWFVEAQQAKQGQQDPAMVQAQGVLLQGQAELAKAQNQTLSLQIDAAKVEAQNQLNAAKIAE
;
A
#
# COMPACT_ATOMS: atom_id res chain seq x y z
N VAL A 1 -8.76 26.08 -4.49
CA VAL A 1 -10.00 25.47 -5.03
C VAL A 1 -11.28 26.14 -4.55
N VAL A 2 -11.56 26.19 -3.24
CA VAL A 2 -12.92 26.51 -2.71
C VAL A 2 -13.29 28.01 -2.72
N ARG A 3 -12.38 28.92 -3.10
CA ARG A 3 -12.63 30.37 -2.98
C ARG A 3 -13.73 30.86 -3.92
N LEU A 4 -13.65 30.47 -5.19
CA LEU A 4 -14.55 30.93 -6.26
C LEU A 4 -15.81 30.08 -6.36
N THR A 5 -15.75 28.79 -5.97
CA THR A 5 -16.92 27.90 -5.97
C THR A 5 -18.01 28.30 -4.96
N LYS A 6 -17.66 29.11 -3.95
CA LYS A 6 -18.61 29.63 -2.95
C LYS A 6 -19.73 30.48 -3.57
N ASP A 7 -19.45 31.19 -4.66
CA ASP A 7 -20.43 32.09 -5.27
C ASP A 7 -21.57 31.31 -5.94
N GLY A 8 -21.24 30.36 -6.83
CA GLY A 8 -22.22 29.47 -7.45
C GLY A 8 -22.98 28.60 -6.43
N GLN A 9 -22.35 28.21 -5.32
CA GLN A 9 -23.02 27.51 -4.23
C GLN A 9 -24.05 28.39 -3.49
N ARG A 10 -23.76 29.67 -3.25
CA ARG A 10 -24.73 30.60 -2.65
C ARG A 10 -25.95 30.81 -3.56
N LEU A 11 -25.71 30.96 -4.86
CA LEU A 11 -26.77 31.10 -5.85
C LEU A 11 -27.66 29.84 -5.89
N ARG A 12 -27.06 28.66 -5.87
CA ARG A 12 -27.78 27.38 -5.79
C ARG A 12 -28.65 27.27 -4.53
N ASN A 13 -28.10 27.64 -3.37
CA ASN A 13 -28.86 27.63 -2.11
C ASN A 13 -30.06 28.59 -2.17
N MET A 14 -29.88 29.79 -2.73
CA MET A 14 -30.95 30.77 -2.89
C MET A 14 -32.10 30.23 -3.76
N ILE A 15 -31.79 29.61 -4.90
CA ILE A 15 -32.82 29.06 -5.81
C ILE A 15 -33.56 27.91 -5.13
N MET A 16 -32.86 27.07 -4.36
CA MET A 16 -33.51 26.00 -3.59
C MET A 16 -34.46 26.55 -2.52
N SER A 17 -34.05 27.59 -1.78
CA SER A 17 -34.92 28.27 -0.80
C SER A 17 -36.12 28.94 -1.47
N PHE A 18 -35.93 29.59 -2.62
CA PHE A 18 -37.01 30.22 -3.36
C PHE A 18 -38.03 29.21 -3.89
N ASN A 19 -37.57 28.08 -4.42
CA ASN A 19 -38.44 26.99 -4.85
C ASN A 19 -39.19 26.36 -3.66
N ALA A 20 -38.57 26.28 -2.48
CA ALA A 20 -39.24 25.83 -1.27
C ALA A 20 -40.41 26.75 -0.88
N ASP A 21 -40.23 28.08 -0.96
CA ASP A 21 -41.30 29.04 -0.69
C ASP A 21 -42.45 28.92 -1.70
N ILE A 22 -42.16 28.75 -3.00
CA ILE A 22 -43.19 28.53 -4.03
C ILE A 22 -44.02 27.28 -3.71
N VAL A 23 -43.39 26.19 -3.29
CA VAL A 23 -44.09 24.93 -3.01
C VAL A 23 -44.89 25.01 -1.71
N ALA A 24 -44.38 25.71 -0.71
CA ALA A 24 -44.93 25.75 0.65
C ALA A 24 -46.04 26.79 0.83
N ARG A 25 -45.88 28.01 0.30
CA ARG A 25 -46.72 29.16 0.64
C ARG A 25 -47.84 29.46 -0.35
N THR A 26 -48.00 28.64 -1.38
CA THR A 26 -49.01 28.88 -2.40
C THR A 26 -50.32 28.12 -2.11
N PRO A 27 -51.48 28.77 -2.32
CA PRO A 27 -52.75 28.07 -2.39
C PRO A 27 -52.70 27.00 -3.47
N LYS A 28 -53.13 25.78 -3.15
CA LYS A 28 -53.27 24.73 -4.17
C LYS A 28 -54.41 25.08 -5.11
N LYS A 29 -54.33 24.59 -6.36
CA LYS A 29 -55.40 24.69 -7.36
C LYS A 29 -56.74 24.28 -6.77
N LYS A 30 -57.58 25.27 -6.51
CA LYS A 30 -58.99 25.12 -6.13
C LYS A 30 -59.84 25.94 -7.09
N PRO A 31 -61.06 25.48 -7.40
CA PRO A 31 -62.03 26.29 -8.13
C PRO A 31 -62.37 27.54 -7.33
N PHE A 32 -62.60 28.66 -8.02
CA PHE A 32 -63.16 29.87 -7.42
C PHE A 32 -64.68 29.78 -7.40
N PHE A 33 -65.27 30.07 -6.24
CA PHE A 33 -66.71 30.16 -6.04
C PHE A 33 -67.06 31.50 -5.42
N TRP A 34 -68.24 32.02 -5.75
CA TRP A 34 -68.88 33.03 -4.91
C TRP A 34 -69.65 32.35 -3.76
N PRO A 35 -69.72 32.95 -2.56
CA PRO A 35 -70.40 32.35 -1.41
C PRO A 35 -71.86 31.94 -1.71
N GLU A 36 -72.58 32.75 -2.50
CA GLU A 36 -73.98 32.51 -2.86
C GLU A 36 -74.17 31.26 -3.75
N GLN A 37 -73.14 30.88 -4.52
CA GLN A 37 -73.18 29.71 -5.41
C GLN A 37 -73.05 28.38 -4.67
N ILE A 38 -72.39 28.36 -3.52
CA ILE A 38 -72.10 27.13 -2.75
C ILE A 38 -72.98 26.99 -1.50
N ALA A 39 -73.73 28.04 -1.14
CA ALA A 39 -74.60 28.06 0.04
C ALA A 39 -75.55 26.86 0.06
N GLY A 40 -75.48 26.06 1.14
CA GLY A 40 -76.28 24.85 1.33
C GLY A 40 -75.67 23.55 0.78
N PHE A 41 -74.61 23.64 -0.04
CA PHE A 41 -73.90 22.48 -0.61
C PHE A 41 -72.45 22.36 -0.13
N GLU A 42 -72.04 23.15 0.87
CA GLU A 42 -70.67 23.16 1.42
C GLU A 42 -70.19 21.78 1.89
N HIS A 43 -71.09 20.95 2.42
CA HIS A 43 -70.80 19.57 2.84
C HIS A 43 -70.26 18.71 1.70
N MET A 44 -70.68 18.97 0.45
CA MET A 44 -70.17 18.22 -0.69
C MET A 44 -68.71 18.58 -1.01
N TYR A 45 -68.21 19.73 -0.56
CA TYR A 45 -66.86 20.23 -0.85
C TYR A 45 -65.89 20.10 0.32
N ASP A 46 -66.25 19.32 1.35
CA ASP A 46 -65.45 19.14 2.57
C ASP A 46 -64.23 18.24 2.38
N GLY A 47 -64.23 17.42 1.32
CA GLY A 47 -63.15 16.52 0.92
C GLY A 47 -63.10 15.20 1.70
N ASN A 48 -64.13 14.88 2.48
CA ASN A 48 -64.19 13.65 3.28
C ASN A 48 -64.97 12.52 2.59
N ASP A 49 -66.00 12.87 1.82
CA ASP A 49 -66.91 11.93 1.17
C ASP A 49 -66.85 12.00 -0.36
N ASP A 50 -66.84 10.83 -1.01
CA ASP A 50 -66.84 10.72 -2.48
C ASP A 50 -68.27 10.80 -3.04
N TYR A 51 -68.71 12.02 -3.38
CA TYR A 51 -69.98 12.23 -4.08
C TYR A 51 -69.85 12.04 -5.60
N PRO A 52 -70.81 11.37 -6.28
CA PRO A 52 -70.76 11.17 -7.74
C PRO A 52 -70.91 12.45 -8.58
N TYR A 53 -71.38 13.53 -7.97
CA TYR A 53 -71.59 14.83 -8.60
C TYR A 53 -71.51 15.93 -7.53
N TYR A 54 -71.24 17.16 -7.98
CA TYR A 54 -71.30 18.36 -7.12
C TYR A 54 -72.44 19.25 -7.55
N LEU A 55 -73.11 19.87 -6.58
CA LEU A 55 -74.21 20.80 -6.81
C LEU A 55 -73.75 22.25 -6.60
N LEU A 56 -74.42 23.16 -7.30
CA LEU A 56 -74.25 24.61 -7.22
C LEU A 56 -75.61 25.28 -7.35
N ASN A 57 -75.79 26.41 -6.67
CA ASN A 57 -76.98 27.22 -6.80
C ASN A 57 -77.01 27.90 -8.17
N ARG A 58 -78.17 27.81 -8.82
CA ARG A 58 -78.41 28.38 -10.15
C ARG A 58 -78.95 29.81 -10.09
N THR A 59 -79.60 30.19 -8.99
CA THR A 59 -80.32 31.47 -8.85
C THR A 59 -80.09 32.08 -7.48
N ASP A 60 -80.01 33.41 -7.44
CA ASP A 60 -79.93 34.21 -6.21
C ASP A 60 -81.32 34.44 -5.57
N GLU A 61 -81.35 34.95 -4.33
CA GLU A 61 -82.54 35.38 -3.60
C GLU A 61 -83.39 36.40 -4.37
N ASN A 62 -82.79 37.16 -5.29
CA ASN A 62 -83.46 38.11 -6.19
C ASN A 62 -83.84 37.51 -7.57
N ASN A 63 -83.84 36.18 -7.73
CA ASN A 63 -84.12 35.49 -8.98
C ASN A 63 -83.15 35.82 -10.14
N GLY A 64 -81.97 36.37 -9.83
CA GLY A 64 -80.89 36.58 -10.81
C GLY A 64 -80.20 35.25 -11.15
N GLU A 65 -79.95 34.98 -12.44
CA GLU A 65 -79.22 33.77 -12.86
C GLU A 65 -77.73 33.90 -12.51
N MET A 66 -77.22 32.95 -11.72
CA MET A 66 -75.79 32.82 -11.46
C MET A 66 -75.13 31.93 -12.52
N PRO A 67 -73.85 32.18 -12.87
CA PRO A 67 -73.15 31.38 -13.86
C PRO A 67 -73.02 29.92 -13.41
N THR A 68 -73.40 29.02 -14.30
CA THR A 68 -73.66 27.59 -14.06
C THR A 68 -72.42 26.71 -13.93
N GLN A 69 -71.21 27.25 -14.17
CA GLN A 69 -69.98 26.46 -14.16
C GLN A 69 -68.81 27.24 -13.52
N PRO A 70 -68.09 26.63 -12.56
CA PRO A 70 -66.86 27.18 -12.02
C PRO A 70 -65.70 26.88 -12.99
N LEU A 71 -65.45 27.76 -13.97
CA LEU A 71 -64.31 27.61 -14.88
C LEU A 71 -63.02 28.25 -14.35
N ALA A 72 -63.12 29.11 -13.34
CA ALA A 72 -61.96 29.78 -12.78
C ALA A 72 -61.31 28.86 -11.75
N TYR A 73 -60.05 28.50 -11.99
CA TYR A 73 -59.21 27.79 -11.03
C TYR A 73 -58.02 28.67 -10.66
N TYR A 74 -57.54 28.54 -9.43
CA TYR A 74 -56.24 29.11 -9.09
C TYR A 74 -55.15 28.38 -9.89
N GLU A 75 -54.38 29.11 -10.69
CA GLU A 75 -53.24 28.54 -11.40
C GLU A 75 -52.13 28.24 -10.38
N ASN A 76 -51.62 27.00 -10.39
CA ASN A 76 -50.48 26.67 -9.55
C ASN A 76 -49.27 27.46 -10.04
N PRO A 77 -48.45 28.03 -9.13
CA PRO A 77 -47.15 28.54 -9.53
C PRO A 77 -46.31 27.35 -9.98
N GLU A 78 -45.89 27.42 -11.23
CA GLU A 78 -44.84 26.56 -11.75
C GLU A 78 -43.49 27.20 -11.39
N VAL A 79 -42.46 26.39 -11.18
CA VAL A 79 -41.11 26.92 -10.99
C VAL A 79 -40.76 27.71 -12.27
N PRO A 80 -40.46 29.02 -12.18
CA PRO A 80 -40.18 29.81 -13.37
C PRO A 80 -39.00 29.24 -14.16
N GLN A 81 -39.10 29.18 -15.49
CA GLN A 81 -38.04 28.67 -16.35
C GLN A 81 -36.70 29.40 -16.14
N ALA A 82 -36.76 30.69 -15.76
CA ALA A 82 -35.58 31.48 -15.38
C ALA A 82 -34.83 30.87 -14.18
N ASN A 83 -35.54 30.33 -13.18
CA ASN A 83 -34.91 29.68 -12.03
C ASN A 83 -34.27 28.35 -12.40
N ALA A 84 -34.89 27.59 -13.30
CA ALA A 84 -34.32 26.35 -13.81
C ALA A 84 -33.02 26.60 -14.58
N TYR A 85 -33.01 27.62 -15.45
CA TYR A 85 -31.81 28.03 -16.18
C TYR A 85 -30.70 28.52 -15.24
N MET A 86 -31.05 29.37 -14.26
CA MET A 86 -30.07 29.88 -13.29
C MET A 86 -29.51 28.76 -12.41
N LEU A 87 -30.30 27.74 -12.07
CA LEU A 87 -29.81 26.59 -11.33
C LEU A 87 -28.79 25.79 -12.15
N GLU A 88 -29.07 25.57 -13.43
CA GLU A 88 -28.14 24.90 -14.34
C GLU A 88 -26.82 25.69 -14.48
N ALA A 89 -26.91 27.00 -14.75
CA ALA A 89 -25.77 27.89 -14.84
C ALA A 89 -24.95 27.93 -13.52
N ALA A 90 -25.61 27.99 -12.36
CA ALA A 90 -24.96 27.93 -11.06
C ALA A 90 -24.20 26.60 -10.86
N THR A 91 -24.77 25.48 -11.29
CA THR A 91 -24.07 24.19 -11.21
C THR A 91 -22.88 24.09 -12.16
N ALA A 92 -22.98 24.67 -13.36
CA ALA A 92 -21.88 24.72 -14.33
C ALA A 92 -20.71 25.55 -13.79
N ALA A 93 -20.98 26.74 -13.27
CA ALA A 93 -19.96 27.62 -12.68
C ALA A 93 -19.22 26.96 -11.49
N VAL A 94 -19.94 26.19 -10.67
CA VAL A 94 -19.30 25.40 -9.60
C VAL A 94 -18.41 24.30 -10.16
N LYS A 95 -18.86 23.57 -11.19
CA LYS A 95 -18.11 22.47 -11.80
C LYS A 95 -16.81 22.97 -12.43
N GLU A 96 -16.87 24.02 -13.25
CA GLU A 96 -15.69 24.57 -13.94
C GLU A 96 -14.55 24.95 -13.00
N VAL A 97 -14.90 25.53 -11.84
CA VAL A 97 -13.88 26.01 -10.89
C VAL A 97 -13.53 24.97 -9.82
N ALA A 98 -14.39 23.97 -9.62
CA ALA A 98 -14.09 22.84 -8.74
C ALA A 98 -13.12 21.84 -9.38
N THR A 99 -13.09 21.75 -10.71
CA THR A 99 -12.10 20.96 -11.44
C THR A 99 -10.78 21.74 -11.54
N LEU A 100 -9.81 21.40 -10.69
CA LEU A 100 -8.43 21.76 -10.95
C LEU A 100 -7.94 20.85 -12.06
N GLY A 101 -7.79 21.40 -13.27
CA GLY A 101 -7.29 20.76 -14.49
C GLY A 101 -6.79 19.33 -14.27
N VAL A 102 -7.72 18.38 -14.38
CA VAL A 102 -7.43 16.96 -14.14
C VAL A 102 -6.90 16.40 -15.45
N ASP A 103 -5.58 16.30 -15.58
CA ASP A 103 -4.99 15.39 -16.55
C ASP A 103 -5.41 13.96 -16.19
N ALA A 104 -5.84 13.20 -17.20
CA ALA A 104 -6.53 11.93 -17.06
C ALA A 104 -5.66 10.77 -16.54
N GLU A 105 -4.38 11.00 -16.23
CA GLU A 105 -3.53 10.03 -15.56
C GLU A 105 -3.42 10.40 -14.08
N ALA A 106 -4.10 9.56 -13.31
CA ALA A 106 -4.32 9.67 -11.88
C ALA A 106 -3.06 10.00 -11.07
N VAL A 107 -3.31 10.62 -9.92
CA VAL A 107 -2.41 10.95 -8.80
C VAL A 107 -1.94 12.41 -8.76
N ASN A 108 -1.63 13.08 -9.88
CA ASN A 108 -0.90 14.37 -9.79
C ASN A 108 -1.66 15.63 -10.27
N GLY A 109 -2.64 15.56 -11.18
CA GLY A 109 -3.17 16.77 -11.85
C GLY A 109 -3.75 17.86 -10.92
N GLY A 110 -4.54 17.48 -9.90
CA GLY A 110 -5.18 18.44 -8.99
C GLY A 110 -4.37 18.79 -7.74
N GLN A 111 -3.38 17.96 -7.39
CA GLN A 111 -2.59 18.06 -6.15
C GLN A 111 -1.16 18.55 -6.41
N VAL A 112 -0.64 18.55 -7.64
CA VAL A 112 0.73 19.04 -7.94
C VAL A 112 1.00 20.43 -7.39
N ALA A 113 0.04 21.37 -7.44
CA ALA A 113 0.23 22.70 -6.87
C ALA A 113 0.34 22.68 -5.33
N TYR A 114 -0.35 21.75 -4.68
CA TYR A 114 -0.29 21.56 -3.23
C TYR A 114 0.96 20.74 -2.83
N ASP A 115 1.29 19.71 -3.60
CA ASP A 115 2.45 18.84 -3.38
C ASP A 115 3.75 19.59 -3.64
N THR A 116 3.83 20.45 -4.66
CA THR A 116 5.02 21.28 -4.90
C THR A 116 5.25 22.30 -3.79
N VAL A 117 4.19 22.91 -3.26
CA VAL A 117 4.29 23.80 -2.08
C VAL A 117 4.66 23.01 -0.82
N ASN A 118 4.09 21.81 -0.63
CA ASN A 118 4.46 20.94 0.47
C ASN A 118 5.91 20.46 0.37
N GLN A 119 6.38 20.10 -0.83
CA GLN A 119 7.77 19.75 -1.10
C GLN A 119 8.72 20.93 -0.88
N LEU A 120 8.31 22.15 -1.23
CA LEU A 120 9.07 23.37 -0.94
C LEU A 120 9.16 23.63 0.56
N ASN A 121 8.06 23.44 1.30
CA ASN A 121 8.08 23.54 2.76
C ASN A 121 8.93 22.44 3.40
N MET A 122 8.86 21.19 2.93
CA MET A 122 9.75 20.11 3.36
C MET A 122 11.23 20.42 3.08
N ARG A 123 11.54 21.11 1.96
CA ARG A 123 12.90 21.59 1.68
C ARG A 123 13.31 22.76 2.58
N ALA A 124 12.40 23.66 2.95
CA ALA A 124 12.67 24.71 3.92
C ALA A 124 12.90 24.14 5.33
N ASP A 125 12.18 23.07 5.69
CA ASP A 125 12.43 22.33 6.94
C ASP A 125 13.83 21.68 6.94
N LEU A 126 14.36 21.26 5.79
CA LEU A 126 15.75 20.77 5.68
C LEU A 126 16.80 21.85 5.99
N GLU A 127 16.54 23.13 5.71
CA GLU A 127 17.48 24.20 6.08
C GLU A 127 17.55 24.39 7.60
N THR A 128 16.42 24.22 8.29
CA THR A 128 16.37 24.26 9.76
C THR A 128 16.96 22.99 10.37
N TYR A 129 16.79 21.86 9.70
CA TYR A 129 17.33 20.56 10.08
C TYR A 129 18.87 20.56 10.15
N VAL A 130 19.58 21.30 9.29
CA VAL A 130 21.05 21.40 9.39
C VAL A 130 21.49 21.92 10.77
N PHE A 131 20.72 22.80 11.41
CA PHE A 131 21.03 23.25 12.76
C PHE A 131 20.76 22.18 13.82
N GLN A 132 19.74 21.34 13.62
CA GLN A 132 19.44 20.21 14.49
C GLN A 132 20.45 19.07 14.33
N ASP A 133 20.89 18.78 13.11
CA ASP A 133 21.93 17.80 12.79
C ASP A 133 23.30 18.24 13.30
N ASN A 134 23.63 19.52 13.17
CA ASN A 134 24.84 20.07 13.79
C ASN A 134 24.78 20.00 15.33
N LEU A 135 23.59 20.20 15.93
CA LEU A 135 23.40 19.99 17.38
C LEU A 135 23.55 18.52 17.76
N ALA A 136 23.00 17.60 16.98
CA ALA A 136 23.13 16.16 17.18
C ALA A 136 24.60 15.71 17.05
N THR A 137 25.32 16.22 16.05
CA THR A 137 26.76 16.01 15.85
C THR A 137 27.58 16.60 17.00
N ALA A 138 27.20 17.77 17.52
CA ALA A 138 27.82 18.35 18.69
C ALA A 138 27.59 17.49 19.95
N MET A 139 26.35 17.02 20.16
CA MET A 139 26.02 16.11 21.26
C MET A 139 26.74 14.76 21.14
N ARG A 140 26.95 14.24 19.93
CA ARG A 140 27.77 13.05 19.67
C ARG A 140 29.21 13.30 20.10
N ARG A 141 29.80 14.43 19.69
CA ARG A 141 31.17 14.80 20.08
C ARG A 141 31.29 14.99 21.60
N ASP A 142 30.29 15.59 22.23
CA ASP A 142 30.23 15.72 23.69
C ASP A 142 30.10 14.35 24.38
N GLY A 143 29.35 13.41 23.79
CA GLY A 143 29.25 12.02 24.23
C GLY A 143 30.57 11.26 24.10
N GLU A 144 31.30 11.43 22.99
CA GLU A 144 32.64 10.85 22.78
C GLU A 144 33.67 11.41 23.78
N ILE A 145 33.62 12.73 24.04
CA ILE A 145 34.46 13.38 25.06
C ILE A 145 34.09 12.87 26.46
N TYR A 146 32.80 12.81 26.78
CA TYR A 146 32.34 12.28 28.06
C TYR A 146 32.77 10.82 28.24
N GLN A 147 32.62 9.96 27.22
CA GLN A 147 33.11 8.58 27.25
C GLN A 147 34.61 8.52 27.49
N SER A 148 35.41 9.39 26.85
CA SER A 148 36.86 9.42 27.07
C SER A 148 37.25 9.77 28.52
N ILE A 149 36.45 10.59 29.20
CA ILE A 149 36.70 11.04 30.58
C ILE A 149 36.11 10.08 31.62
N VAL A 150 34.95 9.47 31.34
CA VAL A 150 34.29 8.47 32.18
C VAL A 150 35.23 7.31 32.51
N ASN A 151 36.08 6.93 31.55
CA ASN A 151 37.05 5.85 31.69
C ASN A 151 38.10 6.11 32.78
N ASP A 152 38.43 7.38 33.05
CA ASP A 152 39.41 7.76 34.07
C ASP A 152 38.76 8.06 35.43
N ILE A 153 37.45 8.29 35.47
CA ILE A 153 36.72 8.72 36.69
C ILE A 153 36.00 7.56 37.38
N TYR A 154 35.50 6.57 36.63
CA TYR A 154 34.67 5.50 37.18
C TYR A 154 35.42 4.16 37.26
N ASP A 155 35.93 3.85 38.47
CA ASP A 155 36.66 2.62 38.81
C ASP A 155 35.79 1.48 39.39
N VAL A 156 34.46 1.59 39.33
CA VAL A 156 33.54 0.66 40.02
C VAL A 156 32.58 -0.01 39.02
N PRO A 157 32.40 -1.34 39.07
CA PRO A 157 31.46 -2.05 38.22
C PRO A 157 30.01 -1.59 38.49
N ARG A 158 29.29 -1.25 37.42
CA ARG A 158 27.90 -0.78 37.48
C ARG A 158 27.09 -1.33 36.31
N ASN A 159 25.79 -1.45 36.52
CA ASN A 159 24.84 -1.73 35.45
C ASN A 159 24.53 -0.41 34.73
N VAL A 160 24.71 -0.39 33.41
CA VAL A 160 24.33 0.74 32.56
C VAL A 160 23.35 0.24 31.51
N VAL A 161 22.28 1.03 31.32
CA VAL A 161 21.32 0.82 30.25
C VAL A 161 21.92 1.39 28.98
N ILE A 162 22.16 0.55 27.98
CA ILE A 162 22.58 0.98 26.65
C ILE A 162 21.39 0.91 25.70
N THR A 163 21.25 1.90 24.83
CA THR A 163 20.28 1.88 23.72
C THR A 163 20.92 1.18 22.53
N LEU A 164 20.27 0.14 22.03
CA LEU A 164 20.68 -0.60 20.83
C LEU A 164 20.21 0.12 19.56
N GLU A 165 20.74 -0.30 18.41
CA GLU A 165 20.43 0.26 17.08
C GLU A 165 18.93 0.23 16.71
N ASP A 166 18.15 -0.65 17.33
CA ASP A 166 16.69 -0.76 17.15
C ASP A 166 15.89 0.11 18.15
N GLY A 167 16.55 0.97 18.93
CA GLY A 167 15.92 1.83 19.94
C GLY A 167 15.47 1.10 21.21
N SER A 168 15.85 -0.17 21.38
CA SER A 168 15.59 -0.95 22.59
C SER A 168 16.68 -0.74 23.64
N GLU A 169 16.27 -0.63 24.90
CA GLU A 169 17.15 -0.47 26.05
C GLU A 169 17.59 -1.84 26.59
N LYS A 170 18.90 -2.06 26.75
CA LYS A 170 19.47 -3.27 27.34
C LYS A 170 20.35 -2.91 28.53
N GLU A 171 20.09 -3.52 29.67
CA GLU A 171 20.99 -3.43 30.82
C GLU A 171 22.22 -4.31 30.60
N VAL A 172 23.40 -3.69 30.60
CA VAL A 172 24.68 -4.38 30.51
C VAL A 172 25.51 -4.05 31.75
N GLN A 173 26.05 -5.08 32.40
CA GLN A 173 27.00 -4.92 33.50
C GLN A 173 28.38 -4.64 32.92
N LEU A 174 28.93 -3.46 33.22
CA LEU A 174 30.28 -3.06 32.84
C LEU A 174 31.31 -3.63 33.82
N MET A 175 32.49 -3.98 33.30
CA MET A 175 33.61 -4.53 34.07
C MET A 175 33.30 -5.86 34.79
N ALA A 176 32.56 -6.76 34.14
CA ALA A 176 32.35 -8.10 34.68
C ALA A 176 33.60 -8.97 34.43
N GLU A 177 34.38 -9.26 35.48
CA GLU A 177 35.46 -10.24 35.42
C GLU A 177 34.88 -11.65 35.30
N VAL A 178 35.07 -12.30 34.15
CA VAL A 178 34.76 -13.72 33.96
C VAL A 178 36.06 -14.45 33.69
N VAL A 179 36.31 -15.52 34.45
CA VAL A 179 37.49 -16.37 34.24
C VAL A 179 37.19 -17.30 33.08
N ASP A 180 37.95 -17.19 31.99
CA ASP A 180 37.87 -18.11 30.86
C ASP A 180 38.45 -19.48 31.29
N LEU A 181 37.59 -20.50 31.32
CA LEU A 181 37.91 -21.84 31.83
C LEU A 181 38.93 -22.59 30.96
N ALA A 182 39.17 -22.13 29.72
CA ALA A 182 40.09 -22.76 28.78
C ALA A 182 41.52 -22.20 28.84
N THR A 183 41.68 -20.91 29.14
CA THR A 183 42.96 -20.19 29.06
C THR A 183 43.51 -19.77 30.42
N GLY A 184 42.68 -19.77 31.48
CA GLY A 184 43.09 -19.40 32.84
C GLY A 184 43.39 -17.91 33.01
N GLU A 185 43.17 -17.10 31.97
CA GLU A 185 43.33 -15.65 32.00
C GLU A 185 42.01 -15.00 32.46
N ARG A 186 42.12 -13.99 33.33
CA ARG A 186 40.99 -13.15 33.71
C ARG A 186 40.70 -12.21 32.54
N GLN A 187 39.61 -12.44 31.82
CA GLN A 187 39.12 -11.50 30.81
C GLN A 187 37.97 -10.68 31.40
N VAL A 188 38.08 -9.36 31.27
CA VAL A 188 36.99 -8.45 31.61
C VAL A 188 36.02 -8.45 30.43
N LEU A 189 34.82 -9.02 30.63
CA LEU A 189 33.74 -8.91 29.65
C LEU A 189 33.14 -7.50 29.71
N ASN A 190 32.85 -6.93 28.53
CA ASN A 190 32.40 -5.55 28.36
C ASN A 190 33.38 -4.53 28.96
N ASP A 191 34.61 -4.58 28.46
CA ASP A 191 35.57 -3.50 28.64
C ASP A 191 35.03 -2.23 27.97
N ILE A 192 34.99 -1.14 28.74
CA ILE A 192 34.54 0.19 28.32
C ILE A 192 35.43 0.76 27.18
N ARG A 193 36.57 0.10 26.90
CA ARG A 193 37.45 0.31 25.72
C ARG A 193 36.82 -0.09 24.38
N GLY A 194 35.64 -0.70 24.38
CA GLY A 194 34.84 -0.89 23.16
C GLY A 194 34.52 0.46 22.52
N ARG A 195 34.84 0.63 21.23
CA ARG A 195 34.35 1.76 20.44
C ARG A 195 32.86 1.58 20.21
N TYR A 196 32.04 2.13 21.10
CA TYR A 196 30.59 2.21 20.91
C TYR A 196 30.30 3.47 20.07
N GLU A 197 29.86 3.28 18.83
CA GLU A 197 29.47 4.39 17.97
C GLU A 197 28.11 4.93 18.41
N CYS A 198 28.09 6.13 18.98
CA CYS A 198 26.84 6.88 19.15
C CYS A 198 26.38 7.37 17.78
N TYR A 199 25.21 6.95 17.32
CA TYR A 199 24.58 7.47 16.12
C TYR A 199 23.42 8.41 16.50
N THR A 200 23.18 9.40 15.65
CA THR A 200 22.04 10.30 15.76
C THR A 200 21.24 10.15 14.47
N ASP A 201 20.06 9.54 14.56
CA ASP A 201 19.16 9.38 13.43
C ASP A 201 18.30 10.63 13.30
N VAL A 202 18.54 11.36 12.22
CA VAL A 202 17.69 12.44 11.78
C VAL A 202 17.48 12.18 10.29
N GLY A 203 16.25 11.99 9.85
CA GLY A 203 15.92 11.63 8.47
C GLY A 203 14.49 12.08 8.13
N PRO A 204 14.12 12.13 6.83
CA PRO A 204 12.77 12.52 6.41
C PRO A 204 11.73 11.66 7.13
N SER A 205 10.54 12.22 7.40
CA SER A 205 9.46 11.70 8.26
C SER A 205 8.94 10.30 7.92
N PHE A 206 9.79 9.29 8.02
CA PHE A 206 9.43 7.93 8.31
C PHE A 206 9.49 7.82 9.83
N GLN A 207 8.47 7.23 10.45
CA GLN A 207 8.49 7.06 11.90
C GLN A 207 9.54 6.04 12.37
N SER A 208 10.20 5.36 11.42
CA SER A 208 11.27 4.38 11.67
C SER A 208 12.02 4.07 10.38
N MET A 209 13.32 3.83 10.46
CA MET A 209 14.15 3.23 9.39
C MET A 209 13.52 1.96 8.78
N LYS A 210 12.76 1.17 9.58
CA LYS A 210 12.02 0.00 9.10
C LYS A 210 10.97 0.36 8.05
N GLN A 211 10.30 1.51 8.19
CA GLN A 211 9.29 1.97 7.23
C GLN A 211 9.92 2.47 5.93
N GLN A 212 11.05 3.16 6.00
CA GLN A 212 11.80 3.61 4.83
C GLN A 212 12.26 2.41 3.99
N ASN A 213 12.95 1.46 4.63
CA ASN A 213 13.43 0.25 3.98
C ASN A 213 12.28 -0.56 3.35
N ARG A 214 11.12 -0.60 4.01
CA ARG A 214 9.92 -1.26 3.46
C ARG A 214 9.43 -0.61 2.16
N ALA A 215 9.39 0.72 2.12
CA ALA A 215 8.92 1.45 0.95
C ALA A 215 9.87 1.26 -0.24
N GLU A 216 11.18 1.35 0.00
CA GLU A 216 12.20 1.15 -1.02
C GLU A 216 12.17 -0.28 -1.58
N ILE A 217 12.02 -1.29 -0.72
CA ILE A 217 11.87 -2.68 -1.13
C ILE A 217 10.60 -2.88 -1.98
N LEU A 218 9.46 -2.27 -1.64
CA LEU A 218 8.25 -2.37 -2.47
C LEU A 218 8.45 -1.77 -3.87
N GLU A 219 9.18 -0.67 -3.97
CA GLU A 219 9.52 -0.07 -5.26
C GLU A 219 10.42 -0.99 -6.10
N LEU A 220 11.41 -1.61 -5.45
CA LEU A 220 12.31 -2.57 -6.10
C LEU A 220 11.55 -3.84 -6.54
N LEU A 221 10.63 -4.37 -5.73
CA LEU A 221 9.78 -5.52 -6.10
C LEU A 221 9.04 -5.27 -7.41
N GLY A 222 8.52 -4.06 -7.61
CA GLY A 222 7.79 -3.70 -8.82
C GLY A 222 8.65 -3.67 -10.08
N LYS A 223 9.96 -3.51 -9.95
CA LYS A 223 10.93 -3.43 -11.06
C LYS A 223 11.66 -4.75 -11.31
N THR A 224 11.71 -5.64 -10.32
CA THR A 224 12.32 -6.98 -10.45
C THR A 224 11.38 -7.99 -11.11
N GLN A 225 11.93 -8.85 -11.97
CA GLN A 225 11.14 -9.88 -12.65
C GLN A 225 10.75 -11.03 -11.69
N GLN A 226 9.48 -11.41 -11.70
CA GLN A 226 8.97 -12.53 -10.90
C GLN A 226 9.65 -13.85 -11.29
N GLY A 227 10.06 -14.64 -10.29
CA GLY A 227 10.71 -15.94 -10.48
C GLY A 227 12.25 -15.89 -10.51
N THR A 228 12.86 -14.70 -10.45
CA THR A 228 14.31 -14.58 -10.25
C THR A 228 14.69 -14.82 -8.78
N PRO A 229 15.91 -15.32 -8.50
CA PRO A 229 16.42 -15.41 -7.13
C PRO A 229 16.44 -14.06 -6.40
N GLU A 230 16.64 -12.96 -7.14
CA GLU A 230 16.62 -11.59 -6.60
C GLU A 230 15.23 -11.20 -6.09
N TYR A 231 14.17 -11.55 -6.83
CA TYR A 231 12.79 -11.33 -6.38
C TYR A 231 12.48 -12.08 -5.08
N GLN A 232 12.93 -13.34 -4.99
CA GLN A 232 12.78 -14.15 -3.78
C GLN A 232 13.51 -13.50 -2.58
N MET A 233 14.75 -13.08 -2.79
CA MET A 233 15.59 -12.44 -1.77
C MET A 233 14.98 -11.15 -1.25
N LEU A 234 14.46 -10.33 -2.15
CA LEU A 234 13.92 -9.03 -1.82
C LEU A 234 12.54 -9.15 -1.12
N LEU A 235 11.75 -10.15 -1.49
CA LEU A 235 10.51 -10.52 -0.82
C LEU A 235 10.75 -11.11 0.59
N LEU A 236 11.80 -11.93 0.75
CA LEU A 236 12.25 -12.41 2.06
C LEU A 236 12.67 -11.24 2.96
N GLN A 237 13.46 -10.30 2.43
CA GLN A 237 13.86 -9.09 3.16
C GLN A 237 12.66 -8.20 3.52
N TYR A 238 11.62 -8.17 2.69
CA TYR A 238 10.38 -7.46 3.04
C TYR A 238 9.70 -8.07 4.28
N PHE A 239 9.66 -9.40 4.38
CA PHE A 239 9.07 -10.10 5.52
C PHE A 239 9.85 -9.94 6.83
N THR A 240 11.17 -9.74 6.76
CA THR A 240 11.97 -9.50 7.98
C THR A 240 11.63 -8.16 8.65
N LEU A 241 11.13 -7.19 7.88
CA LEU A 241 10.78 -5.85 8.33
C LEU A 241 9.30 -5.69 8.77
N LEU A 242 8.51 -6.76 8.71
CA LEU A 242 7.11 -6.75 9.12
C LEU A 242 6.99 -7.08 10.62
N ASP A 243 6.55 -6.11 11.41
CA ASP A 243 6.28 -6.29 12.84
C ASP A 243 4.78 -6.55 13.09
N GLY A 244 4.48 -7.66 13.77
CA GLY A 244 3.12 -8.02 14.17
C GLY A 244 2.99 -9.49 14.59
N LYS A 245 2.11 -9.77 15.55
CA LYS A 245 1.89 -11.14 16.07
C LYS A 245 1.43 -12.15 15.01
N GLY A 246 0.84 -11.69 13.91
CA GLY A 246 0.41 -12.56 12.80
C GLY A 246 1.49 -12.80 11.73
N VAL A 247 2.56 -12.01 11.72
CA VAL A 247 3.64 -12.07 10.71
C VAL A 247 4.93 -12.67 11.27
N GLU A 248 4.97 -12.98 12.57
CA GLU A 248 6.11 -13.59 13.26
C GLU A 248 6.55 -14.90 12.61
N MET A 249 5.61 -15.80 12.28
CA MET A 249 5.91 -17.05 11.56
C MET A 249 6.55 -16.79 10.18
N MET A 250 6.09 -15.75 9.47
CA MET A 250 6.63 -15.39 8.15
C MET A 250 8.00 -14.76 8.26
N ARG A 251 8.25 -13.98 9.32
CA ARG A 251 9.54 -13.38 9.65
C ARG A 251 10.57 -14.46 9.99
N ASP A 252 10.21 -15.41 10.85
CA ASP A 252 11.12 -16.49 11.26
C ASP A 252 11.44 -17.42 10.09
N TYR A 253 10.44 -17.71 9.25
CA TYR A 253 10.65 -18.43 8.00
C TYR A 253 11.58 -17.66 7.05
N ALA A 254 11.38 -16.35 6.90
CA ALA A 254 12.22 -15.52 6.05
C ALA A 254 13.67 -15.48 6.54
N ASN A 255 13.89 -15.29 7.84
CA ASN A 255 15.21 -15.34 8.46
C ASN A 255 15.88 -16.69 8.23
N LYS A 256 15.16 -17.81 8.46
CA LYS A 256 15.69 -19.15 8.23
C LYS A 256 16.14 -19.37 6.78
N GLN A 257 15.35 -18.92 5.81
CA GLN A 257 15.71 -19.03 4.38
C GLN A 257 16.90 -18.14 4.01
N LEU A 258 16.95 -16.89 4.48
CA LEU A 258 18.06 -15.98 4.23
C LEU A 258 19.39 -16.47 4.83
N ILE A 259 19.32 -17.09 6.01
CA ILE A 259 20.47 -17.74 6.68
C ILE A 259 20.92 -18.98 5.90
N GLN A 260 19.98 -19.82 5.45
CA GLN A 260 20.27 -21.00 4.63
C GLN A 260 20.94 -20.67 3.29
N MET A 261 20.54 -19.54 2.68
CA MET A 261 21.16 -19.02 1.46
C MET A 261 22.51 -18.34 1.72
N GLY A 262 22.86 -18.06 2.98
CA GLY A 262 24.12 -17.43 3.37
C GLY A 262 24.19 -15.93 3.10
N VAL A 263 23.06 -15.28 2.79
CA VAL A 263 23.00 -13.84 2.52
C VAL A 263 22.90 -13.03 3.81
N LYS A 264 22.19 -13.56 4.81
CA LYS A 264 22.09 -12.94 6.14
C LYS A 264 22.96 -13.72 7.13
N LYS A 265 23.80 -13.01 7.88
CA LYS A 265 24.57 -13.57 8.99
C LYS A 265 23.66 -13.71 10.22
N PRO A 266 23.74 -14.82 10.98
CA PRO A 266 22.95 -15.01 12.19
C PRO A 266 23.38 -13.99 13.27
N GLU A 267 22.43 -13.25 13.82
CA GLU A 267 22.69 -12.17 14.80
C GLU A 267 22.29 -12.60 16.21
N THR A 268 21.26 -13.43 16.34
CA THR A 268 20.77 -13.92 17.63
C THR A 268 21.29 -15.33 17.97
N PRO A 269 21.34 -15.70 19.26
CA PRO A 269 21.73 -17.05 19.70
C PRO A 269 20.85 -18.17 19.12
N GLU A 270 19.57 -17.87 18.85
CA GLU A 270 18.61 -18.82 18.27
C GLU A 270 18.86 -19.02 16.77
N GLU A 271 19.17 -17.93 16.05
CA GLU A 271 19.56 -17.99 14.64
C GLU A 271 20.90 -18.69 14.41
N GLN A 272 21.81 -18.64 15.38
CA GLN A 272 23.07 -19.41 15.35
C GLN A 272 22.81 -20.91 15.40
N GLN A 273 21.82 -21.36 16.17
CA GLN A 273 21.41 -22.77 16.19
C GLN A 273 20.79 -23.17 14.85
N TRP A 274 19.96 -22.31 14.24
CA TRP A 274 19.45 -22.56 12.89
C TRP A 274 20.54 -22.60 11.83
N PHE A 275 21.57 -21.76 11.94
CA PHE A 275 22.70 -21.80 11.02
C PHE A 275 23.48 -23.11 11.15
N VAL A 276 23.77 -23.57 12.37
CA VAL A 276 24.45 -24.84 12.63
C VAL A 276 23.61 -26.03 12.13
N GLU A 277 22.30 -26.04 12.39
CA GLU A 277 21.37 -27.07 11.92
C GLU A 277 21.24 -27.05 10.39
N ALA A 278 21.14 -25.87 9.78
CA ALA A 278 21.09 -25.70 8.34
C ALA A 278 22.39 -26.13 7.65
N GLN A 279 23.55 -25.83 8.25
CA GLN A 279 24.86 -26.21 7.72
C GLN A 279 25.06 -27.73 7.82
N GLN A 280 24.61 -28.36 8.90
CA GLN A 280 24.59 -29.82 9.05
C GLN A 280 23.62 -30.49 8.06
N ALA A 281 22.43 -29.90 7.84
CA ALA A 281 21.46 -30.42 6.87
C ALA A 281 21.97 -30.30 5.42
N LYS A 282 22.64 -29.19 5.07
CA LYS A 282 23.27 -28.99 3.74
C LYS A 282 24.45 -29.94 3.50
N GLN A 283 25.18 -30.33 4.54
CA GLN A 283 26.25 -31.33 4.41
C GLN A 283 25.70 -32.77 4.35
N GLY A 284 24.52 -33.03 4.91
CA GLY A 284 23.86 -34.34 4.88
C GLY A 284 22.99 -34.62 3.64
N GLN A 285 22.52 -33.58 2.95
CA GLN A 285 21.75 -33.71 1.71
C GLN A 285 22.61 -33.30 0.52
N GLN A 286 23.21 -34.28 -0.14
CA GLN A 286 23.73 -34.14 -1.50
C GLN A 286 22.59 -33.62 -2.40
N ASP A 287 22.68 -32.37 -2.87
CA ASP A 287 21.62 -31.65 -3.58
C ASP A 287 20.94 -32.53 -4.65
N PRO A 288 19.71 -33.02 -4.43
CA PRO A 288 19.01 -33.84 -5.41
C PRO A 288 18.71 -33.07 -6.72
N ALA A 289 18.70 -31.74 -6.66
CA ALA A 289 18.61 -30.87 -7.83
C ALA A 289 19.88 -30.92 -8.71
N MET A 290 21.07 -31.01 -8.10
CA MET A 290 22.32 -31.22 -8.84
C MET A 290 22.34 -32.61 -9.48
N VAL A 291 21.83 -33.64 -8.78
CA VAL A 291 21.71 -35.00 -9.33
C VAL A 291 20.71 -35.06 -10.49
N GLN A 292 19.58 -34.33 -10.42
CA GLN A 292 18.65 -34.21 -11.53
C GLN A 292 19.24 -33.46 -12.73
N ALA A 293 19.93 -32.34 -12.50
CA ALA A 293 20.62 -31.61 -13.55
C ALA A 293 21.70 -32.48 -14.23
N GLN A 294 22.44 -33.25 -13.42
CA GLN A 294 23.40 -34.23 -13.92
C GLN A 294 22.70 -35.37 -14.66
N GLY A 295 21.48 -35.75 -14.27
CA GLY A 295 20.62 -36.70 -14.97
C GLY A 295 20.22 -36.24 -16.38
N VAL A 296 19.87 -34.97 -16.57
CA VAL A 296 19.60 -34.40 -17.91
C VAL A 296 20.89 -34.38 -18.75
N LEU A 297 22.02 -34.06 -18.14
CA LEU A 297 23.32 -34.07 -18.81
C LEU A 297 23.75 -35.50 -19.22
N LEU A 298 23.46 -36.49 -18.36
CA LEU A 298 23.64 -37.92 -18.61
C LEU A 298 22.71 -38.44 -19.71
N GLN A 299 21.49 -37.90 -19.86
CA GLN A 299 20.62 -38.24 -21.00
C GLN A 299 21.26 -37.81 -22.33
N GLY A 300 21.80 -36.58 -22.41
CA GLY A 300 22.54 -36.13 -23.59
C GLY A 300 23.81 -36.94 -23.86
N GLN A 301 24.55 -37.34 -22.82
CA GLN A 301 25.71 -38.22 -22.97
C GLN A 301 25.32 -39.66 -23.35
N ALA A 302 24.17 -40.15 -22.90
CA ALA A 302 23.68 -41.48 -23.24
C ALA A 302 23.32 -41.58 -24.74
N GLU A 303 22.83 -40.51 -25.36
CA GLU A 303 22.64 -40.47 -26.81
C GLU A 303 23.96 -40.50 -27.58
N LEU A 304 24.97 -39.76 -27.14
CA LEU A 304 26.32 -39.83 -27.71
C LEU A 304 26.94 -41.22 -27.57
N ALA A 305 26.81 -41.86 -26.40
CA ALA A 305 27.29 -43.21 -26.17
C ALA A 305 26.56 -44.25 -27.02
N LYS A 306 25.24 -44.11 -27.23
CA LYS A 306 24.47 -44.96 -28.14
C LYS A 306 24.94 -44.79 -29.59
N ALA A 307 25.17 -43.57 -30.04
CA ALA A 307 25.70 -43.31 -31.38
C ALA A 307 27.10 -43.92 -31.58
N GLN A 308 28.00 -43.77 -30.59
CA GLN A 308 29.32 -44.40 -30.60
C GLN A 308 29.24 -45.93 -30.64
N ASN A 309 28.40 -46.53 -29.80
CA ASN A 309 28.21 -47.99 -29.79
C ASN A 309 27.65 -48.50 -31.13
N GLN A 310 26.70 -47.77 -31.76
CA GLN A 310 26.19 -48.13 -33.08
C GLN A 310 27.28 -48.06 -34.15
N THR A 311 28.12 -47.01 -34.14
CA THR A 311 29.25 -46.93 -35.09
C THR A 311 30.27 -48.05 -34.86
N LEU A 312 30.53 -48.42 -33.61
CA LEU A 312 31.45 -49.50 -33.26
C LEU A 312 30.92 -50.86 -33.71
N SER A 313 29.63 -51.15 -33.47
CA SER A 313 28.98 -52.37 -33.95
C SER A 313 29.00 -52.46 -35.47
N LEU A 314 28.74 -51.36 -36.18
CA LEU A 314 28.76 -51.34 -37.65
C LEU A 314 30.18 -51.58 -38.21
N GLN A 315 31.22 -51.06 -37.56
CA GLN A 315 32.62 -51.36 -37.92
C GLN A 315 32.98 -52.83 -37.66
N ILE A 316 32.53 -53.40 -36.54
CA ILE A 316 32.76 -54.83 -36.23
C ILE A 316 32.07 -55.72 -37.27
N ASP A 317 30.83 -55.41 -37.64
CA ASP A 317 30.10 -56.16 -38.65
C ASP A 317 30.75 -56.04 -40.05
N ALA A 318 31.21 -54.84 -40.43
CA ALA A 318 31.95 -54.63 -41.66
C ALA A 318 33.26 -55.45 -41.70
N ALA A 319 34.05 -55.41 -40.62
CA ALA A 319 35.29 -56.19 -40.50
C ALA A 319 35.03 -57.71 -40.56
N LYS A 320 33.92 -58.18 -39.97
CA LYS A 320 33.53 -59.59 -40.01
C LYS A 320 33.14 -60.02 -41.43
N VAL A 321 32.43 -59.18 -42.17
CA VAL A 321 32.08 -59.44 -43.58
C VAL A 321 33.33 -59.45 -44.47
N GLU A 322 34.26 -58.52 -44.27
CA GLU A 322 35.54 -58.52 -45.00
C GLU A 322 36.36 -59.78 -44.72
N ALA A 323 36.50 -60.18 -43.46
CA ALA A 323 37.19 -61.40 -43.08
C ALA A 323 36.53 -62.66 -43.66
N GLN A 324 35.19 -62.72 -43.70
CA GLN A 324 34.45 -63.80 -44.34
C GLN A 324 34.65 -63.81 -45.86
N ASN A 325 34.67 -62.65 -46.52
CA ASN A 325 34.93 -62.54 -47.95
C ASN A 325 36.34 -63.01 -48.31
N GLN A 326 37.35 -62.69 -47.49
CA GLN A 326 38.72 -63.19 -47.67
C GLN A 326 38.81 -64.72 -47.51
N LEU A 327 38.12 -65.28 -46.51
CA LEU A 327 38.03 -66.73 -46.31
C LEU A 327 37.32 -67.44 -47.48
N ASN A 328 36.24 -66.86 -47.99
CA ASN A 328 35.51 -67.40 -49.13
C ASN A 328 36.33 -67.32 -50.43
N ALA A 329 37.05 -66.21 -50.66
CA ALA A 329 37.96 -66.07 -51.79
C ALA A 329 39.09 -67.12 -51.75
N ALA A 330 39.66 -67.39 -50.56
CA ALA A 330 40.67 -68.44 -50.39
C ALA A 330 40.12 -69.85 -50.69
N LYS A 331 38.86 -70.14 -50.34
CA LYS A 331 38.21 -71.43 -50.64
C LYS A 331 37.82 -71.61 -52.12
N ILE A 332 37.63 -70.53 -52.87
CA ILE A 332 37.32 -70.59 -54.32
C ILE A 332 38.59 -70.80 -55.15
N ALA A 333 39.76 -70.46 -54.61
CA ALA A 333 41.06 -70.62 -55.27
C ALA A 333 41.68 -72.01 -55.12
N GLU A 334 40.99 -72.93 -54.42
CA GLU A 334 41.37 -74.34 -54.22
C GLU A 334 40.56 -75.27 -55.15
#